data_AF-A0A4R5W7D5-F1
#
_entry.id   AF-A0A4R5W7D5-F1
#
_cell.length_a   1.000
_cell.length_b   1.000
_cell.length_c   1.000
_cell.angle_alpha   90.00
_cell.angle_beta   90.00
_cell.angle_gamma   90.00
#
_symmetry.space_group_name_H-M   'P 1'
#
loop_
_entity.id
_entity.type
_entity.pdbx_description
1 polymer ?
#
loop_
_entity_poly.entity_id
_entity_poly.type
_entity_poly.pdbx_seq_one_letter_code
_entity_poly.pdbx_strand_id
1 'polypeptide(L)'
;MLFRHWTTSLVLACLMLSGNACAQTNKFDPVLSLSGMEQLIRAKQLTSVEQVLPYLPISFRSHYALAFHSRSLQSATYLNPRVILFGNNAKFILTFNGSAEQVGFNALELAEFNELSKTFSYQEILFPVASASTEGDNPKHVQFSSKNPDKCIACHGQQVRPIWDSPPVWPGMYGERYREPLSAAEIDGMTEFLAQQATHPRYRFLERVDIWRERDTFAPTHAATYSGRDTESPNAQLTQLLSRMNLERIAHQVTESPNFEAFSYALLASLSNNCASVSDYFPSNWQMVAAPAYQQFSRSDELHLAREIARKNARELVSKSSGNGMSKNNSLLDFRFIAEFGLRIDTSEWSMQLEKNAADFSAIDAVQSKLEQRLLAKIAATDKDLINAFYYHSYPDKNKYCAYLEKRSIGKLAQQTPKELPVWEQKPSGLPEIAFAEKNTTAPKRVTELLLLCAGCHTTGVAPPIPFNNPALLRQKLKLPYAAKGTLADEILFRLSERAGAHRMPPNMTLSTDEQVMLEQFFRQ
;
A
#
# COMPACT_ATOMS: atom_id res chain seq x y z
N MET A 1 41.48 -61.66 46.73
CA MET A 1 40.78 -61.72 48.03
C MET A 1 39.99 -60.44 48.22
N LEU A 2 38.71 -60.61 48.59
CA LEU A 2 37.68 -59.59 48.82
C LEU A 2 38.04 -58.57 49.91
N PHE A 3 37.57 -57.32 49.80
CA PHE A 3 36.96 -56.45 50.84
C PHE A 3 36.71 -55.06 50.19
N ARG A 4 35.48 -54.60 49.90
CA ARG A 4 34.36 -54.08 50.72
C ARG A 4 34.52 -52.60 51.17
N HIS A 5 33.75 -51.74 50.48
CA HIS A 5 32.93 -50.57 50.89
C HIS A 5 33.48 -49.24 51.43
N TRP A 6 32.97 -48.15 50.79
CA TRP A 6 32.43 -46.86 51.32
C TRP A 6 33.43 -45.94 52.05
N THR A 7 33.47 -44.60 51.96
CA THR A 7 32.69 -43.48 51.39
C THR A 7 33.50 -42.23 51.73
N THR A 8 33.62 -41.22 50.88
CA THR A 8 33.44 -39.79 51.25
C THR A 8 33.52 -38.87 50.04
N SER A 9 32.48 -38.07 49.90
CA SER A 9 32.26 -37.00 48.94
C SER A 9 33.24 -35.83 49.12
N LEU A 10 33.56 -35.11 48.04
CA LEU A 10 33.47 -33.64 47.98
C LEU A 10 33.71 -33.10 46.55
N VAL A 11 32.72 -32.37 46.04
CA VAL A 11 32.82 -31.13 45.26
C VAL A 11 33.53 -31.17 43.89
N LEU A 12 32.75 -31.22 42.80
CA LEU A 12 32.83 -30.22 41.72
C LEU A 12 31.59 -30.34 40.80
N ALA A 13 30.60 -29.48 41.02
CA ALA A 13 29.47 -29.27 40.12
C ALA A 13 29.38 -27.78 39.83
N CYS A 14 30.00 -27.33 38.73
CA CYS A 14 29.72 -26.03 38.12
C CYS A 14 30.45 -25.94 36.78
N LEU A 15 29.76 -26.27 35.68
CA LEU A 15 29.99 -25.79 34.32
C LEU A 15 29.09 -26.60 33.39
N MET A 16 27.93 -26.02 33.00
CA MET A 16 27.16 -26.33 31.78
C MET A 16 25.87 -25.51 31.78
N LEU A 17 25.97 -24.18 31.72
CA LEU A 17 24.84 -23.30 31.40
C LEU A 17 25.33 -22.00 30.75
N SER A 18 25.49 -22.00 29.42
CA SER A 18 25.41 -20.78 28.62
C SER A 18 25.27 -21.15 27.14
N GLY A 19 24.02 -21.22 26.68
CA GLY A 19 23.73 -21.49 25.28
C GLY A 19 22.25 -21.43 24.90
N ASN A 20 21.40 -20.78 25.71
CA ASN A 20 20.07 -20.38 25.27
C ASN A 20 20.14 -18.90 24.91
N ALA A 21 20.54 -18.61 23.68
CA ALA A 21 20.21 -17.34 23.06
C ALA A 21 18.68 -17.31 22.96
N CYS A 22 18.05 -16.61 23.90
CA CYS A 22 16.63 -16.31 23.85
C CYS A 22 16.35 -15.63 22.50
N ALA A 23 15.59 -16.33 21.67
CA ALA A 23 14.78 -15.69 20.65
C ALA A 23 14.00 -14.56 21.32
N GLN A 24 14.28 -13.31 20.94
CA GLN A 24 13.43 -12.18 21.24
C GLN A 24 12.11 -12.39 20.49
N THR A 25 11.21 -13.19 21.07
CA THR A 25 9.82 -13.19 20.67
C THR A 25 9.31 -11.78 20.95
N ASN A 26 8.97 -11.02 19.92
CA ASN A 26 8.19 -9.79 20.02
C ASN A 26 6.97 -10.08 20.89
N LYS A 27 7.04 -9.77 22.19
CA LYS A 27 5.90 -9.91 23.10
C LYS A 27 4.86 -8.92 22.58
N PHE A 28 3.80 -9.47 22.00
CA PHE A 28 2.62 -8.71 21.64
C PHE A 28 2.16 -7.98 22.90
N ASP A 29 2.07 -6.65 22.84
CA ASP A 29 1.55 -5.90 23.97
C ASP A 29 0.05 -6.22 24.07
N PRO A 30 -0.41 -6.88 25.14
CA PRO A 30 -1.79 -7.36 25.23
C PRO A 30 -2.82 -6.23 25.12
N VAL A 31 -2.44 -4.97 25.38
CA VAL A 31 -3.30 -3.79 25.23
C VAL A 31 -3.61 -3.46 23.76
N LEU A 32 -2.76 -3.85 22.81
CA LEU A 32 -2.90 -3.52 21.38
C LEU A 32 -3.81 -4.51 20.64
N SER A 33 -5.02 -4.70 21.16
CA SER A 33 -6.10 -5.50 20.58
C SER A 33 -7.47 -4.93 20.98
N LEU A 34 -8.53 -5.28 20.26
CA LEU A 34 -9.89 -4.83 20.62
C LEU A 34 -10.27 -5.31 22.04
N SER A 35 -10.03 -6.58 22.33
CA SER A 35 -10.30 -7.16 23.66
C SER A 35 -9.38 -6.60 24.74
N GLY A 36 -8.11 -6.37 24.41
CA GLY A 36 -7.13 -5.76 25.33
C GLY A 36 -7.54 -4.35 25.75
N MET A 37 -8.02 -3.54 24.81
CA MET A 37 -8.53 -2.20 25.09
C MET A 37 -9.76 -2.23 26.00
N GLU A 38 -10.71 -3.11 25.71
CA GLU A 38 -11.88 -3.31 26.56
C GLU A 38 -11.49 -3.73 27.99
N GLN A 39 -10.57 -4.70 28.12
CA GLN A 39 -10.08 -5.16 29.42
C GLN A 39 -9.38 -4.04 30.19
N LEU A 40 -8.53 -3.24 29.54
CA LEU A 40 -7.86 -2.10 30.15
C LEU A 40 -8.86 -1.10 30.72
N ILE A 41 -9.83 -0.68 29.90
CA ILE A 41 -10.84 0.31 30.28
C ILE A 41 -11.67 -0.18 31.47
N ARG A 42 -12.12 -1.44 31.44
CA ARG A 42 -12.91 -2.03 32.53
C ARG A 42 -12.09 -2.17 33.81
N ALA A 43 -10.87 -2.70 33.72
CA ALA A 43 -10.02 -2.96 34.88
C ALA A 43 -9.58 -1.67 35.59
N LYS A 44 -9.36 -0.60 34.82
CA LYS A 44 -8.96 0.71 35.35
C LYS A 44 -10.13 1.67 35.55
N GLN A 45 -11.35 1.25 35.23
CA GLN A 45 -12.57 2.06 35.30
C GLN A 45 -12.43 3.42 34.59
N LEU A 46 -11.84 3.41 33.39
CA LEU A 46 -11.60 4.62 32.61
C LEU A 46 -12.93 5.12 32.02
N THR A 47 -13.23 6.40 32.18
CA THR A 47 -14.51 7.01 31.80
C THR A 47 -14.37 8.10 30.76
N SER A 48 -13.18 8.33 30.21
CA SER A 48 -12.97 9.28 29.11
C SER A 48 -11.79 8.90 28.22
N VAL A 49 -11.74 9.48 27.02
CA VAL A 49 -10.61 9.32 26.08
C VAL A 49 -9.30 9.75 26.73
N GLU A 50 -9.28 10.90 27.41
CA GLU A 50 -8.11 11.47 28.09
C GLU A 50 -7.51 10.51 29.11
N GLN A 51 -8.35 9.70 29.77
CA GLN A 51 -7.91 8.72 30.75
C GLN A 51 -7.32 7.47 30.10
N VAL A 52 -7.68 7.14 28.85
CA VAL A 52 -7.13 6.01 28.10
C VAL A 52 -5.74 6.31 27.56
N LEU A 53 -5.54 7.49 26.97
CA LEU A 53 -4.30 7.87 26.28
C LEU A 53 -2.99 7.64 27.07
N PRO A 54 -2.87 7.95 28.37
CA PRO A 54 -1.62 7.72 29.12
C PRO A 54 -1.26 6.23 29.31
N TYR A 55 -2.21 5.31 29.12
CA TYR A 55 -1.95 3.87 29.20
C TYR A 55 -1.48 3.27 27.87
N LEU A 56 -1.47 4.06 26.79
CA LEU A 56 -0.98 3.59 25.50
C LEU A 56 0.55 3.51 25.50
N PRO A 57 1.14 2.44 24.94
CA PRO A 57 2.60 2.31 24.85
C PRO A 57 3.24 3.48 24.08
N ILE A 58 4.46 3.86 24.46
CA ILE A 58 5.22 4.93 23.78
C ILE A 58 5.33 4.67 22.28
N SER A 59 5.57 3.42 21.89
CA SER A 59 5.65 3.02 20.47
C SER A 59 4.36 3.31 19.71
N PHE A 60 3.20 3.26 20.36
CA PHE A 60 1.92 3.57 19.75
C PHE A 60 1.65 5.09 19.72
N ARG A 61 2.10 5.81 20.76
CA ARG A 61 2.00 7.27 20.85
C ARG A 61 2.98 8.04 19.95
N SER A 62 3.97 7.34 19.39
CA SER A 62 5.03 7.91 18.51
C SER A 62 4.76 7.74 17.01
N HIS A 63 3.68 7.05 16.63
CA HIS A 63 3.36 6.73 15.24
C HIS A 63 1.91 7.12 14.97
N TYR A 64 1.72 8.24 14.28
CA TYR A 64 0.39 8.74 14.00
C TYR A 64 0.32 9.64 12.80
N ALA A 65 -0.83 9.63 12.13
CA ALA A 65 -1.21 10.60 11.12
C ALA A 65 -2.21 11.61 11.71
N LEU A 66 -2.23 12.83 11.18
CA LEU A 66 -3.10 13.91 11.64
C LEU A 66 -4.01 14.37 10.51
N ALA A 67 -5.32 14.17 10.66
CA ALA A 67 -6.31 14.68 9.72
C ALA A 67 -6.79 16.05 10.19
N PHE A 68 -6.69 17.09 9.35
CA PHE A 68 -7.31 18.39 9.60
C PHE A 68 -8.72 18.50 9.00
N HIS A 69 -9.07 17.61 8.07
CA HIS A 69 -10.41 17.50 7.49
C HIS A 69 -10.79 16.01 7.36
N SER A 70 -11.48 15.49 8.37
CA SER A 70 -11.85 14.08 8.45
C SER A 70 -13.19 13.80 7.76
N ARG A 71 -13.25 12.70 7.00
CA ARG A 71 -14.47 12.15 6.37
C ARG A 71 -15.04 10.95 7.14
N SER A 72 -14.61 10.76 8.38
CA SER A 72 -15.00 9.67 9.27
C SER A 72 -16.12 10.11 10.23
N LEU A 73 -16.42 9.32 11.26
CA LEU A 73 -17.42 9.66 12.28
C LEU A 73 -16.90 10.77 13.21
N GLN A 74 -15.59 10.83 13.41
CA GLN A 74 -14.92 11.93 14.10
C GLN A 74 -14.61 13.11 13.16
N SER A 75 -15.04 14.32 13.53
CA SER A 75 -14.67 15.54 12.83
C SER A 75 -13.26 16.02 13.20
N ALA A 76 -12.71 16.93 12.39
CA ALA A 76 -11.38 17.49 12.56
C ALA A 76 -11.30 18.94 12.06
N THR A 77 -10.31 19.68 12.55
CA THR A 77 -9.89 20.99 12.03
C THR A 77 -8.37 21.05 11.99
N TYR A 78 -7.80 22.09 11.38
CA TYR A 78 -6.35 22.35 11.44
C TYR A 78 -5.85 22.42 12.89
N LEU A 79 -6.47 23.24 13.74
CA LEU A 79 -6.09 23.41 15.14
C LEU A 79 -6.33 22.14 15.99
N ASN A 80 -7.45 21.46 15.74
CA ASN A 80 -7.87 20.27 16.47
C ASN A 80 -7.96 19.07 15.50
N PRO A 81 -6.81 18.51 15.07
CA PRO A 81 -6.83 17.41 14.11
C PRO A 81 -7.37 16.12 14.74
N ARG A 82 -7.98 15.29 13.91
CA ARG A 82 -8.20 13.89 14.28
C ARG A 82 -6.86 13.16 14.22
N VAL A 83 -6.50 12.52 15.31
CA VAL A 83 -5.30 11.72 15.47
C VAL A 83 -5.61 10.29 15.10
N ILE A 84 -4.77 9.69 14.27
CA ILE A 84 -4.83 8.28 13.88
C ILE A 84 -3.56 7.61 14.38
N LEU A 85 -3.61 7.05 15.59
CA LEU A 85 -2.50 6.31 16.18
C LEU A 85 -2.41 4.91 15.57
N PHE A 86 -1.21 4.47 15.24
CA PHE A 86 -0.96 3.12 14.72
C PHE A 86 0.28 2.52 15.37
N GLY A 87 0.27 1.21 15.64
CA GLY A 87 1.48 0.53 16.13
C GLY A 87 2.53 0.38 15.03
N ASN A 88 3.72 -0.11 15.38
CA ASN A 88 4.82 -0.36 14.43
C ASN A 88 4.45 -1.25 13.21
N ASN A 89 3.31 -1.94 13.28
CA ASN A 89 2.79 -2.79 12.22
C ASN A 89 1.37 -2.43 11.76
N ALA A 90 0.78 -1.36 12.33
CA ALA A 90 -0.60 -0.91 12.13
C ALA A 90 -1.70 -1.99 12.31
N LYS A 91 -1.39 -3.16 12.91
CA LYS A 91 -2.38 -4.22 13.15
C LYS A 91 -3.46 -3.79 14.15
N PHE A 92 -3.16 -2.78 14.96
CA PHE A 92 -4.11 -2.09 15.81
C PHE A 92 -4.02 -0.60 15.48
N ILE A 93 -5.16 0.05 15.32
CA ILE A 93 -5.30 1.48 15.06
C ILE A 93 -6.33 2.03 16.04
N LEU A 94 -6.08 3.21 16.59
CA LEU A 94 -6.99 3.93 17.47
C LEU A 94 -7.05 5.38 17.01
N THR A 95 -8.26 5.94 16.95
CA THR A 95 -8.45 7.33 16.56
C THR A 95 -9.27 8.13 17.56
N PHE A 96 -8.91 9.40 17.70
CA PHE A 96 -9.58 10.39 18.54
C PHE A 96 -9.38 11.80 17.97
N ASN A 97 -10.24 12.74 18.34
CA ASN A 97 -10.07 14.17 18.03
C ASN A 97 -9.84 15.01 19.31
N GLY A 98 -9.55 16.30 19.18
CA GLY A 98 -9.06 17.11 20.30
C GLY A 98 -10.06 17.95 21.05
N SER A 99 -11.15 18.38 20.41
CA SER A 99 -11.99 19.46 20.92
C SER A 99 -13.41 18.98 21.24
N ALA A 100 -13.96 19.47 22.36
CA ALA A 100 -15.28 19.07 22.86
C ALA A 100 -16.42 19.46 21.90
N GLU A 101 -16.16 20.44 21.05
CA GLU A 101 -17.05 20.93 20.00
C GLU A 101 -17.06 20.02 18.76
N GLN A 102 -16.15 19.04 18.68
CA GLN A 102 -16.05 18.14 17.54
C GLN A 102 -16.96 16.93 17.70
N VAL A 103 -17.60 16.54 16.59
CA VAL A 103 -18.39 15.30 16.52
C VAL A 103 -17.48 14.12 16.82
N GLY A 104 -17.94 13.20 17.68
CA GLY A 104 -17.15 12.04 18.11
C GLY A 104 -16.14 12.32 19.21
N PHE A 105 -16.20 13.48 19.88
CA PHE A 105 -15.28 13.82 20.97
C PHE A 105 -15.22 12.78 22.08
N ASN A 106 -16.36 12.23 22.51
CA ASN A 106 -16.41 11.22 23.56
C ASN A 106 -16.25 9.78 23.03
N ALA A 107 -15.69 9.59 21.83
CA ALA A 107 -15.56 8.29 21.20
C ALA A 107 -14.10 7.93 20.90
N LEU A 108 -13.77 6.64 21.00
CA LEU A 108 -12.63 6.04 20.33
C LEU A 108 -13.13 5.17 19.17
N GLU A 109 -12.53 5.32 17.99
CA GLU A 109 -12.70 4.35 16.90
C GLU A 109 -11.46 3.46 16.85
N LEU A 110 -11.67 2.15 16.79
CA LEU A 110 -10.63 1.13 16.81
C LEU A 110 -10.69 0.27 15.54
N ALA A 111 -9.52 -0.12 15.04
CA ALA A 111 -9.39 -1.14 14.02
C ALA A 111 -8.34 -2.18 14.43
N GLU A 112 -8.61 -3.45 14.14
CA GLU A 112 -7.72 -4.58 14.38
C GLU A 112 -7.63 -5.47 13.14
N PHE A 113 -6.41 -5.86 12.76
CA PHE A 113 -6.17 -6.88 11.75
C PHE A 113 -5.90 -8.23 12.42
N ASN A 114 -6.76 -9.21 12.15
CA ASN A 114 -6.58 -10.57 12.62
C ASN A 114 -5.63 -11.32 11.69
N GLU A 115 -4.46 -11.70 12.21
CA GLU A 115 -3.42 -12.38 11.46
C GLU A 115 -3.77 -13.80 11.03
N LEU A 116 -4.69 -14.48 11.73
CA LEU A 116 -5.08 -15.85 11.40
C LEU A 116 -6.12 -15.86 10.28
N SER A 117 -7.17 -15.05 10.41
CA SER A 117 -8.24 -14.96 9.40
C SER A 117 -7.93 -13.97 8.27
N LYS A 118 -6.88 -13.16 8.40
CA LYS A 118 -6.51 -12.08 7.47
C LYS A 118 -7.63 -11.08 7.22
N THR A 119 -8.40 -10.77 8.26
CA THR A 119 -9.55 -9.86 8.19
C THR A 119 -9.40 -8.67 9.12
N PHE A 120 -10.01 -7.54 8.74
CA PHE A 120 -10.14 -6.38 9.63
C PHE A 120 -11.38 -6.49 10.52
N SER A 121 -11.31 -5.88 11.70
CA SER A 121 -12.41 -5.71 12.63
C SER A 121 -12.41 -4.28 13.16
N TYR A 122 -13.58 -3.66 13.20
CA TYR A 122 -13.78 -2.31 13.71
C TYR A 122 -14.65 -2.33 14.94
N GLN A 123 -14.37 -1.44 15.88
CA GLN A 123 -15.18 -1.25 17.08
C GLN A 123 -15.16 0.22 17.46
N GLU A 124 -16.25 0.71 18.04
CA GLU A 124 -16.29 2.00 18.67
C GLU A 124 -16.49 1.85 20.17
N ILE A 125 -15.83 2.72 20.94
CA ILE A 125 -16.02 2.85 22.37
C ILE A 125 -16.57 4.26 22.65
N LEU A 126 -17.76 4.33 23.22
CA LEU A 126 -18.41 5.58 23.62
C LEU A 126 -18.26 5.79 25.12
N PHE A 127 -17.73 6.94 25.50
CA PHE A 127 -17.55 7.37 26.88
C PHE A 127 -18.71 8.27 27.34
N PRO A 128 -19.07 8.23 28.64
CA PRO A 128 -20.10 9.12 29.18
C PRO A 128 -19.69 10.60 29.09
N VAL A 129 -20.66 11.48 28.85
CA VAL A 129 -20.47 12.94 28.81
C VAL A 129 -21.09 13.57 30.06
N ALA A 130 -20.32 14.36 30.82
CA ALA A 130 -20.74 14.91 32.11
C ALA A 130 -21.87 15.95 32.02
N SER A 131 -22.12 16.56 30.84
CA SER A 131 -23.00 17.71 30.65
C SER A 131 -24.31 17.43 29.90
N ALA A 132 -24.67 16.17 29.64
CA ALA A 132 -25.91 15.85 28.91
C ALA A 132 -27.14 15.87 29.83
N SER A 133 -27.49 17.05 30.35
CA SER A 133 -28.84 17.33 30.81
C SER A 133 -29.75 17.48 29.58
N THR A 134 -30.75 16.61 29.46
CA THR A 134 -31.85 16.56 28.46
C THR A 134 -31.63 15.65 27.22
N GLU A 135 -32.42 14.57 27.19
CA GLU A 135 -32.94 13.81 26.03
C GLU A 135 -32.05 13.60 24.78
N GLY A 136 -30.81 13.16 24.96
CA GLY A 136 -30.02 12.55 23.89
C GLY A 136 -29.44 11.22 24.34
N ASP A 137 -29.19 10.30 23.40
CA ASP A 137 -28.67 8.91 23.54
C ASP A 137 -27.28 8.77 24.23
N ASN A 138 -26.92 9.68 25.14
CA ASN A 138 -25.62 9.66 25.79
C ASN A 138 -25.51 8.53 26.82
N PRO A 139 -24.47 7.68 26.73
CA PRO A 139 -24.27 6.60 27.68
C PRO A 139 -24.05 7.10 29.11
N LYS A 140 -24.69 6.45 30.08
CA LYS A 140 -24.37 6.62 31.52
C LYS A 140 -23.09 5.89 31.93
N HIS A 141 -22.67 4.90 31.14
CA HIS A 141 -21.49 4.06 31.35
C HIS A 141 -20.79 3.83 30.03
N VAL A 142 -19.49 3.53 30.03
CA VAL A 142 -18.75 3.23 28.80
C VAL A 142 -19.46 2.12 28.02
N GLN A 143 -19.74 2.38 26.74
CA GLN A 143 -20.36 1.45 25.81
C GLN A 143 -19.34 0.97 24.79
N PHE A 144 -19.37 -0.32 24.52
CA PHE A 144 -18.55 -0.97 23.49
C PHE A 144 -19.51 -1.45 22.41
N SER A 145 -19.28 -1.06 21.16
CA SER A 145 -20.05 -1.63 20.06
C SER A 145 -19.73 -3.12 19.90
N SER A 146 -20.61 -3.86 19.23
CA SER A 146 -20.20 -5.13 18.61
C SER A 146 -19.07 -4.89 17.60
N LYS A 147 -18.37 -5.97 17.20
CA LYS A 147 -17.41 -5.89 16.08
C LYS A 147 -18.16 -5.60 14.79
N ASN A 148 -17.62 -4.68 14.00
CA ASN A 148 -18.13 -4.26 12.70
C ASN A 148 -19.60 -3.81 12.75
N PRO A 149 -19.95 -2.79 13.57
CA PRO A 149 -21.32 -2.29 13.62
C PRO A 149 -21.71 -1.66 12.26
N ASP A 150 -23.01 -1.56 11.99
CA ASP A 150 -23.53 -1.11 10.68
C ASP A 150 -22.95 0.23 10.21
N LYS A 151 -22.72 1.16 11.13
CA LYS A 151 -22.07 2.45 10.85
C LYS A 151 -20.64 2.32 10.29
N CYS A 152 -19.89 1.32 10.76
CA CYS A 152 -18.55 1.03 10.22
C CYS A 152 -18.66 0.34 8.86
N ILE A 153 -19.56 -0.65 8.74
CA ILE A 153 -19.80 -1.38 7.49
C ILE A 153 -20.29 -0.47 6.37
N ALA A 154 -21.04 0.59 6.69
CA ALA A 154 -21.51 1.58 5.72
C ALA A 154 -20.38 2.14 4.86
N CYS A 155 -19.21 2.38 5.47
CA CYS A 155 -18.01 2.83 4.76
C CYS A 155 -17.09 1.66 4.38
N HIS A 156 -16.75 0.78 5.33
CA HIS A 156 -15.72 -0.25 5.17
C HIS A 156 -16.15 -1.46 4.33
N GLY A 157 -17.45 -1.58 4.03
CA GLY A 157 -18.01 -2.68 3.26
C GLY A 157 -18.22 -3.95 4.07
N GLN A 158 -18.96 -4.91 3.49
CA GLN A 158 -19.21 -6.22 4.09
C GLN A 158 -17.93 -7.05 4.16
N GLN A 159 -17.10 -6.98 3.13
CA GLN A 159 -15.73 -7.46 3.14
C GLN A 159 -14.84 -6.37 3.76
N VAL A 160 -14.92 -6.29 5.08
CA VAL A 160 -14.31 -5.21 5.86
C VAL A 160 -12.84 -4.99 5.48
N ARG A 161 -12.52 -3.76 5.06
CA ARG A 161 -11.19 -3.34 4.59
C ARG A 161 -10.76 -2.03 5.25
N PRO A 162 -9.46 -1.70 5.26
CA PRO A 162 -9.01 -0.38 5.68
C PRO A 162 -9.39 0.65 4.63
N ILE A 163 -9.85 1.81 5.08
CA ILE A 163 -10.05 2.98 4.23
C ILE A 163 -8.90 3.95 4.47
N TRP A 164 -8.09 4.14 3.45
CA TRP A 164 -6.97 5.06 3.44
C TRP A 164 -6.61 5.39 2.00
N ASP A 165 -6.61 6.68 1.65
CA ASP A 165 -6.17 7.10 0.33
C ASP A 165 -4.70 6.69 0.08
N SER A 166 -4.35 6.62 -1.19
CA SER A 166 -3.01 6.32 -1.70
C SER A 166 -2.28 7.60 -2.09
N PRO A 167 -0.95 7.58 -2.28
CA PRO A 167 -0.27 8.64 -3.02
C PRO A 167 -0.90 8.87 -4.43
N PRO A 168 -0.73 10.06 -5.02
CA PRO A 168 0.13 11.15 -4.55
C PRO A 168 -0.51 12.06 -3.50
N VAL A 169 -1.80 11.87 -3.17
CA VAL A 169 -2.50 12.77 -2.24
C VAL A 169 -3.38 12.05 -1.23
N TRP A 170 -3.40 12.55 0.01
CA TRP A 170 -4.28 12.12 1.10
C TRP A 170 -5.18 13.29 1.54
N PRO A 171 -6.30 13.53 0.83
CA PRO A 171 -7.11 14.72 1.06
C PRO A 171 -7.56 14.88 2.51
N GLY A 172 -7.27 16.06 3.09
CA GLY A 172 -7.61 16.41 4.47
C GLY A 172 -6.61 15.96 5.54
N MET A 173 -5.45 15.44 5.13
CA MET A 173 -4.36 15.03 6.03
C MET A 173 -3.24 16.05 6.03
N TYR A 174 -2.63 16.32 7.19
CA TYR A 174 -1.34 17.04 7.22
C TYR A 174 -0.28 16.23 6.48
N GLY A 175 0.47 16.89 5.59
CA GLY A 175 1.29 16.21 4.60
C GLY A 175 0.41 15.65 3.48
N GLU A 176 -0.60 16.42 3.05
CA GLU A 176 -1.61 16.00 2.06
C GLU A 176 -0.95 15.48 0.79
N ARG A 177 0.14 16.09 0.34
CA ARG A 177 0.85 15.74 -0.89
C ARG A 177 2.12 14.92 -0.62
N TYR A 178 2.25 13.80 -1.31
CA TYR A 178 3.38 12.90 -1.17
C TYR A 178 4.67 13.50 -1.70
N ARG A 179 5.73 13.47 -0.88
CA ARG A 179 7.07 14.00 -1.20
C ARG A 179 7.08 15.50 -1.51
N GLU A 180 6.10 16.24 -0.99
CA GLU A 180 5.99 17.69 -1.09
C GLU A 180 5.98 18.34 0.29
N PRO A 181 6.46 19.59 0.42
CA PRO A 181 6.39 20.30 1.68
C PRO A 181 4.92 20.60 2.04
N LEU A 182 4.67 20.77 3.34
CA LEU A 182 3.39 21.27 3.85
C LEU A 182 3.02 22.59 3.14
N SER A 183 1.75 22.75 2.81
CA SER A 183 1.19 23.99 2.29
C SER A 183 1.17 25.10 3.34
N ALA A 184 0.93 26.35 2.92
CA ALA A 184 0.81 27.48 3.85
C ALA A 184 -0.27 27.24 4.91
N ALA A 185 -1.46 26.77 4.51
CA ALA A 185 -2.55 26.47 5.43
C ALA A 185 -2.20 25.34 6.42
N GLU A 186 -1.49 24.31 5.96
CA GLU A 186 -0.97 23.25 6.82
C GLU A 186 0.11 23.76 7.78
N ILE A 187 1.00 24.66 7.33
CA ILE A 187 2.04 25.24 8.19
C ILE A 187 1.41 26.08 9.30
N ASP A 188 0.43 26.92 8.96
CA ASP A 188 -0.29 27.77 9.93
C ASP A 188 -1.01 26.90 10.96
N GLY A 189 -1.81 25.94 10.49
CA GLY A 189 -2.52 25.00 11.35
C GLY A 189 -1.61 24.15 12.24
N MET A 190 -0.50 23.64 11.68
CA MET A 190 0.47 22.84 12.42
C MET A 190 1.19 23.68 13.47
N THR A 191 1.48 24.95 13.17
CA THR A 191 2.11 25.88 14.12
C THR A 191 1.21 26.09 15.33
N GLU A 192 -0.09 26.33 15.11
CA GLU A 192 -1.05 26.49 16.20
C GLU A 192 -1.25 25.19 16.99
N PHE A 193 -1.41 24.05 16.30
CA PHE A 193 -1.51 22.73 16.94
C PHE A 193 -0.31 22.46 17.86
N LEU A 194 0.92 22.68 17.38
CA LEU A 194 2.13 22.44 18.15
C LEU A 194 2.30 23.43 19.31
N ALA A 195 1.74 24.63 19.23
CA ALA A 195 1.77 25.60 20.32
C ALA A 195 0.91 25.15 21.52
N GLN A 196 -0.19 24.43 21.28
CA GLN A 196 -1.06 23.91 22.34
C GLN A 196 -0.78 22.46 22.74
N GLN A 197 -0.06 21.69 21.92
CA GLN A 197 0.07 20.24 22.07
C GLN A 197 0.51 19.81 23.47
N ALA A 198 1.53 20.45 24.05
CA ALA A 198 2.13 20.04 25.32
C ALA A 198 1.19 20.20 26.53
N THR A 199 0.23 21.11 26.48
CA THR A 199 -0.74 21.38 27.56
C THR A 199 -2.13 20.84 27.27
N HIS A 200 -2.41 20.49 26.01
CA HIS A 200 -3.72 20.01 25.58
C HIS A 200 -4.11 18.68 26.28
N PRO A 201 -5.34 18.53 26.79
CA PRO A 201 -5.76 17.35 27.57
C PRO A 201 -5.50 15.99 26.90
N ARG A 202 -5.72 15.93 25.59
CA ARG A 202 -5.47 14.74 24.74
C ARG A 202 -4.09 14.72 24.08
N TYR A 203 -3.71 15.78 23.36
CA TYR A 203 -2.51 15.75 22.52
C TYR A 203 -1.19 15.73 23.28
N ARG A 204 -1.15 16.13 24.57
CA ARG A 204 0.08 16.09 25.39
C ARG A 204 0.73 14.72 25.50
N PHE A 205 -0.04 13.66 25.20
CA PHE A 205 0.44 12.28 25.21
C PHE A 205 1.05 11.85 23.86
N LEU A 206 1.00 12.66 22.82
CA LEU A 206 1.67 12.36 21.55
C LEU A 206 3.18 12.53 21.72
N GLU A 207 3.93 11.56 21.20
CA GLU A 207 5.39 11.52 21.23
C GLU A 207 5.95 11.83 19.86
N ARG A 208 7.23 12.20 19.75
CA ARG A 208 7.87 12.54 18.46
C ARG A 208 7.13 13.63 17.66
N VAL A 209 6.61 14.65 18.34
CA VAL A 209 5.89 15.77 17.70
C VAL A 209 6.78 16.65 16.83
N ASP A 210 8.10 16.56 17.02
CA ASP A 210 9.15 17.25 16.26
C ASP A 210 9.13 16.91 14.76
N ILE A 211 8.72 15.69 14.38
CA ILE A 211 8.66 15.27 12.96
C ILE A 211 7.79 16.20 12.11
N TRP A 212 6.82 16.87 12.72
CA TRP A 212 5.89 17.79 12.06
C TRP A 212 6.48 19.18 11.80
N ARG A 213 7.63 19.50 12.42
CA ARG A 213 8.40 20.72 12.17
C ARG A 213 9.43 20.51 11.07
N GLU A 214 9.83 19.27 10.83
CA GLU A 214 10.91 18.92 9.92
C GLU A 214 10.40 18.84 8.48
N ARG A 215 10.85 19.77 7.64
CA ARG A 215 10.55 19.77 6.20
C ARG A 215 10.93 18.44 5.54
N ASP A 216 12.05 17.87 5.94
CA ASP A 216 12.61 16.65 5.31
C ASP A 216 11.77 15.40 5.60
N THR A 217 10.90 15.41 6.61
CA THR A 217 9.88 14.36 6.84
C THR A 217 8.90 14.26 5.68
N PHE A 218 8.55 15.38 5.05
CA PHE A 218 7.54 15.45 3.99
C PHE A 218 8.14 15.61 2.60
N ALA A 219 9.27 16.32 2.50
CA ALA A 219 9.96 16.60 1.25
C ALA A 219 11.46 16.31 1.38
N PRO A 220 11.87 15.04 1.47
CA PRO A 220 13.27 14.68 1.68
C PRO A 220 14.16 15.25 0.57
N THR A 221 15.34 15.73 0.96
CA THR A 221 16.33 16.20 -0.01
C THR A 221 16.87 15.04 -0.83
N HIS A 222 17.34 15.32 -2.06
CA HIS A 222 18.01 14.29 -2.87
C HIS A 222 19.18 13.64 -2.12
N ALA A 223 19.96 14.41 -1.36
CA ALA A 223 21.05 13.90 -0.55
C ALA A 223 20.57 12.91 0.54
N ALA A 224 19.45 13.20 1.20
CA ALA A 224 18.85 12.28 2.19
C ALA A 224 18.42 10.96 1.52
N THR A 225 17.71 11.04 0.39
CA THR A 225 17.29 9.86 -0.38
C THR A 225 18.47 9.03 -0.88
N TYR A 226 19.51 9.66 -1.45
CA TYR A 226 20.69 8.92 -1.94
C TYR A 226 21.53 8.28 -0.82
N SER A 227 21.51 8.86 0.37
CA SER A 227 22.19 8.29 1.54
C SER A 227 21.35 7.26 2.30
N GLY A 228 20.12 6.98 1.86
CA GLY A 228 19.18 6.09 2.54
C GLY A 228 18.81 6.57 3.95
N ARG A 229 18.88 7.89 4.16
CA ARG A 229 18.56 8.55 5.44
C ARG A 229 17.17 9.19 5.43
N ASP A 230 16.45 9.13 4.31
CA ASP A 230 15.07 9.56 4.27
C ASP A 230 14.16 8.57 5.03
N THR A 231 13.16 9.13 5.70
CA THR A 231 12.08 8.36 6.31
C THR A 231 10.79 8.75 5.64
N GLU A 232 9.92 7.78 5.40
CA GLU A 232 8.60 8.06 4.85
C GLU A 232 7.78 8.96 5.79
N SER A 233 6.95 9.83 5.22
CA SER A 233 6.04 10.68 6.02
C SER A 233 5.03 9.82 6.79
N PRO A 234 4.37 10.33 7.84
CA PRO A 234 3.39 9.53 8.59
C PRO A 234 2.26 8.94 7.73
N ASN A 235 1.77 9.70 6.75
CA ASN A 235 0.74 9.21 5.81
C ASN A 235 1.27 8.06 4.95
N ALA A 236 2.51 8.22 4.46
CA ALA A 236 3.19 7.23 3.64
C ALA A 236 3.50 5.93 4.42
N GLN A 237 3.99 6.04 5.66
CA GLN A 237 4.20 4.91 6.55
C GLN A 237 2.91 4.13 6.78
N LEU A 238 1.81 4.83 7.10
CA LEU A 238 0.51 4.18 7.31
C LEU A 238 0.01 3.51 6.02
N THR A 239 0.15 4.16 4.86
CA THR A 239 -0.17 3.54 3.56
C THR A 239 0.59 2.24 3.36
N GLN A 240 1.90 2.18 3.61
CA GLN A 240 2.70 0.96 3.44
C GLN A 240 2.22 -0.18 4.33
N LEU A 241 1.94 0.12 5.61
CA LEU A 241 1.50 -0.87 6.58
C LEU A 241 0.09 -1.41 6.25
N LEU A 242 -0.85 -0.52 5.93
CA LEU A 242 -2.20 -0.91 5.52
C LEU A 242 -2.20 -1.68 4.21
N SER A 243 -1.42 -1.24 3.20
CA SER A 243 -1.31 -1.93 1.91
C SER A 243 -0.81 -3.36 2.08
N ARG A 244 0.15 -3.58 2.99
CA ARG A 244 0.65 -4.92 3.30
C ARG A 244 -0.45 -5.83 3.84
N MET A 245 -1.21 -5.38 4.83
CA MET A 245 -2.29 -6.17 5.43
C MET A 245 -3.45 -6.38 4.45
N ASN A 246 -3.79 -5.37 3.66
CA ASN A 246 -4.81 -5.49 2.62
C ASN A 246 -4.39 -6.50 1.54
N LEU A 247 -3.12 -6.54 1.16
CA LEU A 247 -2.57 -7.56 0.27
C LEU A 247 -2.61 -8.96 0.89
N GLU A 248 -2.35 -9.09 2.20
CA GLU A 248 -2.52 -10.38 2.89
C GLU A 248 -3.97 -10.86 2.87
N ARG A 249 -4.93 -9.96 3.06
CA ARG A 249 -6.35 -10.25 2.94
C ARG A 249 -6.72 -10.71 1.52
N ILE A 250 -6.28 -9.98 0.49
CA ILE A 250 -6.53 -10.33 -0.92
C ILE A 250 -5.92 -11.69 -1.25
N ALA A 251 -4.66 -11.91 -0.89
CA ALA A 251 -3.98 -13.18 -1.12
C ALA A 251 -4.73 -14.34 -0.43
N HIS A 252 -5.12 -14.16 0.83
CA HIS A 252 -5.88 -15.16 1.59
C HIS A 252 -7.23 -15.48 0.92
N GLN A 253 -8.02 -14.45 0.57
CA GLN A 253 -9.30 -14.63 -0.10
C GLN A 253 -9.16 -15.40 -1.42
N VAL A 254 -8.13 -15.10 -2.20
CA VAL A 254 -7.83 -15.77 -3.46
C VAL A 254 -7.40 -17.23 -3.23
N THR A 255 -6.48 -17.47 -2.30
CA THR A 255 -5.92 -18.83 -2.08
C THR A 255 -6.88 -19.79 -1.38
N GLU A 256 -7.85 -19.26 -0.63
CA GLU A 256 -8.90 -20.06 0.02
C GLU A 256 -10.13 -20.27 -0.88
N SER A 257 -10.15 -19.69 -2.08
CA SER A 257 -11.23 -19.95 -3.03
C SER A 257 -11.24 -21.42 -3.47
N PRO A 258 -12.41 -22.09 -3.51
CA PRO A 258 -12.53 -23.46 -4.02
C PRO A 258 -12.01 -23.65 -5.45
N ASN A 259 -12.03 -22.59 -6.26
CA ASN A 259 -11.55 -22.63 -7.64
C ASN A 259 -10.06 -22.24 -7.78
N PHE A 260 -9.37 -21.90 -6.67
CA PHE A 260 -7.99 -21.40 -6.72
C PHE A 260 -7.07 -22.33 -7.49
N GLU A 261 -7.14 -23.64 -7.25
CA GLU A 261 -6.26 -24.61 -7.90
C GLU A 261 -6.36 -24.54 -9.44
N ALA A 262 -7.58 -24.41 -9.97
CA ALA A 262 -7.85 -24.36 -11.41
C ALA A 262 -7.28 -23.10 -12.07
N PHE A 263 -7.31 -21.96 -11.39
CA PHE A 263 -6.88 -20.66 -11.93
C PHE A 263 -5.51 -20.19 -11.42
N SER A 264 -4.86 -20.96 -10.55
CA SER A 264 -3.64 -20.58 -9.83
C SER A 264 -2.52 -20.07 -10.76
N TYR A 265 -2.28 -20.76 -11.88
CA TYR A 265 -1.24 -20.37 -12.84
C TYR A 265 -1.62 -19.14 -13.68
N ALA A 266 -2.89 -18.98 -14.05
CA ALA A 266 -3.37 -17.75 -14.70
C ALA A 266 -3.23 -16.54 -13.77
N LEU A 267 -3.63 -16.69 -12.50
CA LEU A 267 -3.50 -15.66 -11.47
C LEU A 267 -2.03 -15.27 -11.27
N LEU A 268 -1.13 -16.24 -11.15
CA LEU A 268 0.29 -15.95 -11.01
C LEU A 268 0.86 -15.27 -12.27
N ALA A 269 0.46 -15.71 -13.46
CA ALA A 269 0.89 -15.11 -14.72
C ALA A 269 0.44 -13.66 -14.86
N SER A 270 -0.79 -13.34 -14.44
CA SER A 270 -1.32 -11.97 -14.48
C SER A 270 -0.57 -10.98 -13.58
N LEU A 271 0.20 -11.48 -12.61
CA LEU A 271 1.05 -10.66 -11.74
C LEU A 271 2.50 -10.62 -12.21
N SER A 272 2.87 -11.48 -13.16
CA SER A 272 4.24 -11.62 -13.64
C SER A 272 4.52 -10.61 -14.76
N ASN A 273 5.56 -9.79 -14.60
CA ASN A 273 5.97 -8.84 -15.64
C ASN A 273 6.35 -9.57 -16.94
N ASN A 274 5.96 -9.02 -18.09
CA ASN A 274 6.30 -9.52 -19.43
C ASN A 274 5.75 -10.92 -19.78
N CYS A 275 4.72 -11.38 -19.06
CA CYS A 275 3.90 -12.51 -19.48
C CYS A 275 2.88 -12.08 -20.54
N ALA A 276 2.25 -13.06 -21.19
CA ALA A 276 1.36 -12.85 -22.33
C ALA A 276 0.02 -12.21 -21.89
N SER A 277 -0.89 -11.96 -22.83
CA SER A 277 -2.21 -11.41 -22.50
C SER A 277 -2.96 -12.36 -21.59
N VAL A 278 -3.83 -11.84 -20.71
CA VAL A 278 -4.68 -12.65 -19.82
C VAL A 278 -5.44 -13.75 -20.57
N SER A 279 -5.85 -13.51 -21.82
CA SER A 279 -6.55 -14.45 -22.69
C SER A 279 -5.73 -15.71 -23.04
N ASP A 280 -4.41 -15.58 -23.07
CA ASP A 280 -3.51 -16.64 -23.52
C ASP A 280 -3.39 -17.76 -22.49
N TYR A 281 -3.77 -17.48 -21.24
CA TYR A 281 -3.81 -18.44 -20.14
C TYR A 281 -5.08 -19.30 -20.11
N PHE A 282 -6.01 -19.09 -21.04
CA PHE A 282 -7.25 -19.85 -21.17
C PHE A 282 -7.22 -20.77 -22.39
N PRO A 283 -7.74 -22.01 -22.30
CA PRO A 283 -7.93 -22.86 -23.47
C PRO A 283 -8.97 -22.26 -24.43
N SER A 284 -8.94 -22.64 -25.71
CA SER A 284 -9.76 -22.03 -26.77
C SER A 284 -11.27 -22.04 -26.49
N ASN A 285 -11.79 -23.08 -25.83
CA ASN A 285 -13.21 -23.14 -25.43
C ASN A 285 -13.58 -22.10 -24.36
N TRP A 286 -12.63 -21.71 -23.52
CA TRP A 286 -12.80 -20.65 -22.54
C TRP A 286 -12.59 -19.26 -23.15
N GLN A 287 -11.70 -19.11 -24.13
CA GLN A 287 -11.41 -17.82 -24.78
C GLN A 287 -12.66 -17.16 -25.39
N MET A 288 -13.58 -17.95 -25.97
CA MET A 288 -14.84 -17.46 -26.52
C MET A 288 -15.71 -16.71 -25.48
N VAL A 289 -15.52 -17.02 -24.20
CA VAL A 289 -16.28 -16.45 -23.08
C VAL A 289 -15.43 -15.44 -22.31
N ALA A 290 -14.15 -15.74 -22.08
CA ALA A 290 -13.23 -14.90 -21.31
C ALA A 290 -12.83 -13.61 -22.03
N ALA A 291 -12.60 -13.64 -23.35
CA ALA A 291 -12.18 -12.46 -24.09
C ALA A 291 -13.24 -11.32 -24.11
N PRO A 292 -14.51 -11.56 -24.47
CA PRO A 292 -15.53 -10.50 -24.41
C PRO A 292 -15.79 -10.03 -22.98
N ALA A 293 -15.75 -10.95 -22.01
CA ALA A 293 -15.85 -10.65 -20.59
C ALA A 293 -14.74 -9.70 -20.11
N TYR A 294 -13.49 -9.98 -20.48
CA TYR A 294 -12.35 -9.15 -20.13
C TYR A 294 -12.47 -7.74 -20.72
N GLN A 295 -12.91 -7.61 -21.98
CA GLN A 295 -13.14 -6.29 -22.59
C GLN A 295 -14.23 -5.48 -21.88
N GLN A 296 -15.29 -6.14 -21.41
CA GLN A 296 -16.32 -5.47 -20.61
C GLN A 296 -15.77 -5.03 -19.25
N PHE A 297 -15.03 -5.92 -18.59
CA PHE A 297 -14.42 -5.66 -17.29
C PHE A 297 -13.43 -4.49 -17.36
N SER A 298 -12.50 -4.49 -18.32
CA SER A 298 -11.49 -3.44 -18.47
C SER A 298 -12.10 -2.06 -18.73
N ARG A 299 -13.12 -1.97 -19.59
CA ARG A 299 -13.86 -0.71 -19.84
C ARG A 299 -14.56 -0.19 -18.58
N SER A 300 -15.21 -1.08 -17.82
CA SER A 300 -15.84 -0.70 -16.56
C SER A 300 -14.80 -0.16 -15.59
N ASP A 301 -13.67 -0.83 -15.49
CA ASP A 301 -12.59 -0.49 -14.58
C ASP A 301 -11.92 0.86 -14.92
N GLU A 302 -11.68 1.14 -16.20
CA GLU A 302 -11.20 2.44 -16.68
C GLU A 302 -12.15 3.59 -16.27
N LEU A 303 -13.46 3.38 -16.40
CA LEU A 303 -14.46 4.36 -15.99
C LEU A 303 -14.46 4.57 -14.46
N HIS A 304 -14.27 3.50 -13.68
CA HIS A 304 -14.16 3.59 -12.23
C HIS A 304 -12.92 4.37 -11.81
N LEU A 305 -11.76 4.05 -12.38
CA LEU A 305 -10.50 4.75 -12.13
C LEU A 305 -10.60 6.24 -12.48
N ALA A 306 -11.21 6.59 -13.63
CA ALA A 306 -11.40 7.97 -14.04
C ALA A 306 -12.26 8.77 -13.04
N ARG A 307 -13.37 8.19 -12.56
CA ARG A 307 -14.24 8.80 -11.54
C ARG A 307 -13.52 8.98 -10.22
N GLU A 308 -12.72 7.99 -9.83
CA GLU A 308 -11.96 8.01 -8.59
C GLU A 308 -10.93 9.14 -8.60
N ILE A 309 -10.14 9.24 -9.66
CA ILE A 309 -9.17 10.33 -9.86
C ILE A 309 -9.87 11.69 -9.81
N ALA A 310 -11.01 11.83 -10.49
CA ALA A 310 -11.78 13.08 -10.49
C ALA A 310 -12.24 13.46 -9.07
N ARG A 311 -12.73 12.50 -8.29
CA ARG A 311 -13.14 12.72 -6.89
C ARG A 311 -11.97 13.06 -5.99
N LYS A 312 -10.85 12.35 -6.12
CA LYS A 312 -9.63 12.61 -5.34
C LYS A 312 -9.11 14.03 -5.59
N ASN A 313 -9.04 14.43 -6.85
CA ASN A 313 -8.63 15.79 -7.24
C ASN A 313 -9.64 16.87 -6.80
N ALA A 314 -10.93 16.55 -6.73
CA ALA A 314 -11.95 17.48 -6.23
C ALA A 314 -11.91 17.65 -4.71
N ARG A 315 -11.29 16.71 -3.98
CA ARG A 315 -11.14 16.73 -2.53
C ARG A 315 -9.84 17.38 -2.07
N GLU A 316 -8.83 17.52 -2.93
CA GLU A 316 -7.59 18.20 -2.60
C GLU A 316 -7.91 19.62 -2.12
N LEU A 317 -7.55 19.93 -0.87
CA LEU A 317 -7.89 21.21 -0.24
C LEU A 317 -6.78 22.24 -0.44
N VAL A 318 -5.58 21.80 -0.82
CA VAL A 318 -4.46 22.65 -1.16
C VAL A 318 -4.46 22.98 -2.67
N SER A 319 -4.07 24.21 -3.05
CA SER A 319 -4.05 24.63 -4.45
C SER A 319 -3.25 23.67 -5.33
N LYS A 320 -3.82 23.32 -6.51
CA LYS A 320 -3.21 22.47 -7.53
C LYS A 320 -1.79 22.95 -7.89
N SER A 321 -0.77 22.27 -7.38
CA SER A 321 0.55 22.30 -8.01
C SER A 321 0.53 21.28 -9.15
N SER A 322 1.29 21.53 -10.21
CA SER A 322 1.52 20.58 -11.30
C SER A 322 2.42 19.44 -10.79
N GLY A 323 1.92 18.62 -9.87
CA GLY A 323 2.62 17.45 -9.35
C GLY A 323 2.88 16.46 -10.48
N ASN A 324 4.16 16.18 -10.74
CA ASN A 324 4.58 15.19 -11.72
C ASN A 324 3.96 13.83 -11.37
N GLY A 325 3.22 13.28 -12.33
CA GLY A 325 2.35 12.13 -12.15
C GLY A 325 3.11 10.88 -11.73
N MET A 326 2.86 10.43 -10.50
CA MET A 326 3.07 9.02 -10.21
C MET A 326 2.09 8.23 -11.07
N SER A 327 2.62 7.25 -11.81
CA SER A 327 1.88 6.47 -12.80
C SER A 327 0.58 5.92 -12.20
N LYS A 328 -0.53 6.21 -12.90
CA LYS A 328 -1.88 5.72 -12.62
C LYS A 328 -1.87 4.21 -12.83
N ASN A 329 -1.67 3.44 -11.77
CA ASN A 329 -1.42 2.03 -11.93
C ASN A 329 -2.61 1.18 -11.51
N ASN A 330 -3.42 0.79 -12.49
CA ASN A 330 -4.32 -0.35 -12.37
C ASN A 330 -3.53 -1.67 -12.45
N SER A 331 -2.53 -1.81 -11.58
CA SER A 331 -1.55 -2.90 -11.62
C SER A 331 -2.16 -4.30 -11.46
N LEU A 332 -3.41 -4.38 -10.99
CA LEU A 332 -4.10 -5.63 -10.71
C LEU A 332 -5.26 -5.90 -11.66
N LEU A 333 -5.39 -5.21 -12.80
CA LEU A 333 -6.52 -5.37 -13.74
C LEU A 333 -6.74 -6.86 -14.11
N ASP A 334 -5.72 -7.50 -14.66
CA ASP A 334 -5.80 -8.88 -15.14
C ASP A 334 -6.02 -9.86 -13.99
N PHE A 335 -5.35 -9.62 -12.87
CA PHE A 335 -5.51 -10.42 -11.67
C PHE A 335 -6.94 -10.37 -11.12
N ARG A 336 -7.52 -9.17 -11.06
CA ARG A 336 -8.91 -8.95 -10.62
C ARG A 336 -9.90 -9.58 -11.58
N PHE A 337 -9.67 -9.45 -12.88
CA PHE A 337 -10.49 -10.13 -13.87
C PHE A 337 -10.54 -11.64 -13.62
N ILE A 338 -9.39 -12.30 -13.45
CA ILE A 338 -9.35 -13.75 -13.19
C ILE A 338 -10.01 -14.10 -11.85
N ALA A 339 -9.86 -13.26 -10.83
CA ALA A 339 -10.52 -13.46 -9.54
C ALA A 339 -12.06 -13.38 -9.65
N GLU A 340 -12.60 -12.39 -10.36
CA GLU A 340 -14.05 -12.27 -10.56
C GLU A 340 -14.59 -13.36 -11.49
N PHE A 341 -13.93 -13.56 -12.63
CA PHE A 341 -14.35 -14.49 -13.66
C PHE A 341 -14.21 -15.96 -13.23
N GLY A 342 -13.02 -16.32 -12.75
CA GLY A 342 -12.66 -17.70 -12.42
C GLY A 342 -13.00 -18.09 -10.99
N LEU A 343 -12.67 -17.22 -10.02
CA LEU A 343 -12.84 -17.52 -8.60
C LEU A 343 -14.19 -17.09 -8.03
N ARG A 344 -14.96 -16.27 -8.75
CA ARG A 344 -16.23 -15.68 -8.30
C ARG A 344 -16.08 -14.85 -7.03
N ILE A 345 -14.92 -14.22 -6.90
CA ILE A 345 -14.64 -13.28 -5.82
C ILE A 345 -15.02 -11.88 -6.29
N ASP A 346 -15.86 -11.19 -5.54
CA ASP A 346 -16.12 -9.76 -5.74
C ASP A 346 -14.88 -8.93 -5.34
N THR A 347 -14.31 -8.18 -6.29
CA THR A 347 -13.11 -7.35 -6.07
C THR A 347 -13.42 -5.88 -5.83
N SER A 348 -14.69 -5.48 -5.79
CA SER A 348 -15.12 -4.08 -5.64
C SER A 348 -14.64 -3.41 -4.34
N GLU A 349 -14.33 -4.22 -3.33
CA GLU A 349 -13.85 -3.79 -2.02
C GLU A 349 -12.38 -4.22 -1.78
N TRP A 350 -11.59 -4.43 -2.85
CA TRP A 350 -10.16 -4.72 -2.73
C TRP A 350 -9.29 -3.47 -2.56
N SER A 351 -9.67 -2.36 -3.17
CA SER A 351 -8.95 -1.09 -3.01
C SER A 351 -9.20 -0.47 -1.62
N MET A 352 -8.20 0.21 -1.06
CA MET A 352 -8.32 0.89 0.24
C MET A 352 -9.03 2.25 0.14
N GLN A 353 -9.53 2.62 -1.03
CA GLN A 353 -10.20 3.89 -1.20
C GLN A 353 -11.58 3.88 -0.52
N LEU A 354 -12.04 5.07 -0.14
CA LEU A 354 -13.36 5.24 0.48
C LEU A 354 -14.48 4.83 -0.48
N GLU A 355 -14.31 5.10 -1.77
CA GLU A 355 -15.23 4.71 -2.82
C GLU A 355 -15.34 3.18 -2.96
N LYS A 356 -16.57 2.71 -3.14
CA LYS A 356 -16.83 1.35 -3.62
C LYS A 356 -16.45 1.22 -5.09
N ASN A 357 -15.98 0.05 -5.50
CA ASN A 357 -15.49 -0.23 -6.86
C ASN A 357 -14.30 0.66 -7.27
N ALA A 358 -13.50 1.09 -6.30
CA ALA A 358 -12.27 1.79 -6.59
C ALA A 358 -11.26 0.84 -7.27
N ALA A 359 -10.56 1.37 -8.26
CA ALA A 359 -9.61 0.63 -9.08
C ALA A 359 -8.16 1.09 -8.83
N ASP A 360 -7.96 2.04 -7.91
CA ASP A 360 -6.63 2.47 -7.53
C ASP A 360 -5.98 1.50 -6.56
N PHE A 361 -4.92 0.86 -7.03
CA PHE A 361 -3.99 0.04 -6.25
C PHE A 361 -2.60 0.69 -6.18
N SER A 362 -2.53 1.99 -6.44
CA SER A 362 -1.30 2.76 -6.23
C SER A 362 -0.90 2.63 -4.77
N ALA A 363 0.33 2.20 -4.55
CA ALA A 363 0.96 2.17 -3.25
C ALA A 363 2.41 2.59 -3.37
N ILE A 364 3.03 2.86 -2.23
CA ILE A 364 4.45 3.21 -2.17
C ILE A 364 5.32 1.98 -2.50
N ASP A 365 4.82 0.79 -2.19
CA ASP A 365 5.44 -0.48 -2.54
C ASP A 365 4.79 -1.10 -3.79
N ALA A 366 5.55 -1.91 -4.53
CA ALA A 366 5.03 -2.71 -5.64
C ALA A 366 4.06 -3.80 -5.16
N VAL A 367 2.76 -3.47 -5.06
CA VAL A 367 1.67 -4.36 -4.65
C VAL A 367 1.68 -5.65 -5.47
N GLN A 368 1.76 -5.52 -6.79
CA GLN A 368 1.78 -6.63 -7.73
C GLN A 368 2.90 -7.64 -7.42
N SER A 369 4.15 -7.19 -7.28
CA SER A 369 5.29 -8.07 -7.00
C SER A 369 5.18 -8.77 -5.64
N LYS A 370 4.64 -8.11 -4.61
CA LYS A 370 4.42 -8.75 -3.30
C LYS A 370 3.33 -9.82 -3.37
N LEU A 371 2.31 -9.61 -4.19
CA LEU A 371 1.24 -10.57 -4.38
C LEU A 371 1.74 -11.77 -5.21
N GLU A 372 2.54 -11.50 -6.25
CA GLU A 372 3.22 -12.51 -7.06
C GLU A 372 4.05 -13.44 -6.17
N GLN A 373 4.91 -12.90 -5.30
CA GLN A 373 5.75 -13.70 -4.39
C GLN A 373 4.92 -14.61 -3.48
N ARG A 374 3.77 -14.15 -2.99
CA ARG A 374 2.89 -14.96 -2.13
C ARG A 374 2.22 -16.08 -2.91
N LEU A 375 1.71 -15.79 -4.11
CA LEU A 375 1.09 -16.81 -4.96
C LEU A 375 2.12 -17.82 -5.44
N LEU A 376 3.30 -17.36 -5.86
CA LEU A 376 4.43 -18.20 -6.23
C LEU A 376 4.77 -19.17 -5.10
N ALA A 377 4.92 -18.69 -3.86
CA ALA A 377 5.21 -19.54 -2.71
C ALA A 377 4.10 -20.56 -2.44
N LYS A 378 2.82 -20.17 -2.55
CA LYS A 378 1.67 -21.07 -2.37
C LYS A 378 1.63 -22.17 -3.43
N ILE A 379 1.84 -21.82 -4.70
CA ILE A 379 1.78 -22.78 -5.82
C ILE A 379 3.02 -23.68 -5.82
N ALA A 380 4.21 -23.12 -5.54
CA ALA A 380 5.45 -23.87 -5.45
C ALA A 380 5.46 -24.96 -4.36
N ALA A 381 4.61 -24.82 -3.33
CA ALA A 381 4.44 -25.84 -2.30
C ALA A 381 3.90 -27.17 -2.86
N THR A 382 3.13 -27.13 -3.95
CA THR A 382 2.59 -28.30 -4.64
C THR A 382 3.25 -28.56 -5.99
N ASP A 383 3.79 -27.53 -6.64
CA ASP A 383 4.49 -27.62 -7.93
C ASP A 383 5.95 -27.16 -7.82
N LYS A 384 6.85 -28.09 -7.49
CA LYS A 384 8.26 -27.79 -7.25
C LYS A 384 9.01 -27.32 -8.51
N ASP A 385 8.54 -27.69 -9.70
CA ASP A 385 9.17 -27.31 -10.97
C ASP A 385 8.97 -25.83 -11.31
N LEU A 386 7.93 -25.20 -10.73
CA LEU A 386 7.64 -23.78 -10.89
C LEU A 386 8.81 -22.89 -10.43
N ILE A 387 9.47 -23.26 -9.33
CA ILE A 387 10.61 -22.50 -8.79
C ILE A 387 11.78 -22.52 -9.77
N ASN A 388 12.05 -23.66 -10.40
CA ASN A 388 13.07 -23.76 -11.44
C ASN A 388 12.70 -22.87 -12.63
N ALA A 389 11.45 -22.93 -13.09
CA ALA A 389 10.98 -22.08 -14.19
C ALA A 389 11.14 -20.58 -13.85
N PHE A 390 10.83 -20.17 -12.61
CA PHE A 390 10.97 -18.80 -12.14
C PHE A 390 12.44 -18.33 -12.08
N TYR A 391 13.36 -19.14 -11.54
CA TYR A 391 14.78 -18.75 -11.42
C TYR A 391 15.50 -18.70 -12.77
N TYR A 392 15.11 -19.52 -13.76
CA TYR A 392 15.74 -19.56 -15.09
C TYR A 392 15.07 -18.64 -16.14
N HIS A 393 14.27 -17.67 -15.69
CA HIS A 393 13.54 -16.68 -16.49
C HIS A 393 14.46 -15.70 -17.26
N SER A 394 15.76 -15.67 -16.96
CA SER A 394 16.68 -14.59 -17.37
C SER A 394 17.54 -14.87 -18.61
N TYR A 395 17.11 -15.59 -19.66
CA TYR A 395 17.93 -15.75 -20.89
C TYR A 395 17.05 -16.00 -22.14
N PRO A 396 17.48 -15.56 -23.34
CA PRO A 396 16.84 -14.58 -24.22
C PRO A 396 15.63 -15.09 -25.05
N ASP A 397 15.21 -16.34 -24.88
CA ASP A 397 14.11 -16.91 -25.66
C ASP A 397 12.83 -16.93 -24.82
N LYS A 398 11.76 -16.31 -25.35
CA LYS A 398 10.37 -16.34 -24.84
C LYS A 398 10.21 -17.08 -23.52
N ASN A 399 10.55 -16.35 -22.48
CA ASN A 399 10.35 -16.62 -21.07
C ASN A 399 9.80 -18.01 -20.69
N LYS A 400 10.70 -18.99 -20.48
CA LYS A 400 10.34 -20.36 -20.06
C LYS A 400 9.35 -20.39 -18.89
N TYR A 401 9.41 -19.40 -18.00
CA TYR A 401 8.45 -19.23 -16.92
C TYR A 401 7.04 -18.91 -17.42
N CYS A 402 6.85 -17.91 -18.28
CA CYS A 402 5.51 -17.58 -18.80
C CYS A 402 4.93 -18.73 -19.62
N ALA A 403 5.75 -19.41 -20.45
CA ALA A 403 5.33 -20.60 -21.19
C ALA A 403 4.97 -21.77 -20.25
N TYR A 404 5.67 -21.90 -19.13
CA TYR A 404 5.35 -22.87 -18.08
C TYR A 404 4.00 -22.58 -17.45
N LEU A 405 3.77 -21.33 -17.04
CA LEU A 405 2.49 -20.89 -16.47
C LEU A 405 1.34 -21.08 -17.46
N GLU A 406 1.54 -20.72 -18.73
CA GLU A 406 0.56 -20.89 -19.81
C GLU A 406 0.17 -22.35 -19.98
N LYS A 407 1.16 -23.24 -20.15
CA LYS A 407 0.93 -24.68 -20.33
C LYS A 407 0.19 -25.28 -19.13
N ARG A 408 0.59 -24.93 -17.90
CA ARG A 408 -0.04 -25.42 -16.67
C ARG A 408 -1.47 -24.89 -16.53
N SER A 409 -1.69 -23.61 -16.82
CA SER A 409 -3.01 -22.97 -16.79
C SER A 409 -3.97 -23.63 -17.76
N ILE A 410 -3.59 -23.74 -19.04
CA ILE A 410 -4.39 -24.39 -20.08
C ILE A 410 -4.70 -25.84 -19.68
N GLY A 411 -3.71 -26.58 -19.20
CA GLY A 411 -3.89 -27.97 -18.78
C GLY A 411 -4.89 -28.15 -17.62
N LYS A 412 -4.87 -27.25 -16.63
CA LYS A 412 -5.81 -27.26 -15.50
C LYS A 412 -7.23 -26.85 -15.92
N LEU A 413 -7.36 -25.82 -16.75
CA LEU A 413 -8.64 -25.29 -17.19
C LEU A 413 -9.32 -26.14 -18.27
N ALA A 414 -8.56 -26.89 -19.08
CA ALA A 414 -9.12 -27.82 -20.07
C ALA A 414 -9.99 -28.92 -19.44
N GLN A 415 -9.78 -29.22 -18.16
CA GLN A 415 -10.57 -30.18 -17.38
C GLN A 415 -11.85 -29.57 -16.80
N GLN A 416 -12.05 -28.27 -16.98
CA GLN A 416 -13.16 -27.50 -16.41
C GLN A 416 -14.09 -27.04 -17.53
N THR A 417 -15.39 -27.15 -17.29
CA THR A 417 -16.40 -26.53 -18.15
C THR A 417 -16.55 -25.06 -17.75
N PRO A 418 -16.56 -24.11 -18.69
CA PRO A 418 -16.92 -22.73 -18.38
C PRO A 418 -18.32 -22.70 -17.74
N LYS A 419 -18.40 -22.35 -16.45
CA LYS A 419 -19.69 -22.07 -15.80
C LYS A 419 -20.19 -20.69 -16.24
N GLU A 420 -21.50 -20.49 -16.25
CA GLU A 420 -22.15 -19.24 -16.65
C GLU A 420 -21.44 -18.00 -16.09
N LEU A 421 -21.31 -16.96 -16.91
CA LEU A 421 -20.57 -15.73 -16.62
C LEU A 421 -21.12 -14.99 -15.40
N PRO A 422 -20.27 -14.28 -14.61
CA PRO A 422 -20.77 -13.24 -13.74
C PRO A 422 -21.42 -12.16 -14.61
N VAL A 423 -22.64 -11.74 -14.28
CA VAL A 423 -23.25 -10.57 -14.91
C VAL A 423 -22.60 -9.34 -14.29
N TRP A 424 -21.61 -8.74 -14.96
CA TRP A 424 -21.13 -7.41 -14.59
C TRP A 424 -22.24 -6.41 -14.93
N GLU A 425 -23.04 -6.02 -13.94
CA GLU A 425 -24.08 -5.01 -14.10
C GLU A 425 -23.46 -3.73 -14.69
N GLN A 426 -23.82 -3.40 -15.92
CA GLN A 426 -23.71 -2.03 -16.41
C GLN A 426 -24.72 -1.20 -15.64
N LYS A 427 -24.35 -0.71 -14.45
CA LYS A 427 -25.20 0.28 -13.76
C LYS A 427 -25.30 1.52 -14.65
N PRO A 428 -26.52 2.02 -14.92
CA PRO A 428 -26.74 3.08 -15.89
C PRO A 428 -25.94 4.33 -15.51
N SER A 429 -25.00 4.69 -16.38
CA SER A 429 -24.17 5.87 -16.29
C SER A 429 -24.99 7.10 -16.67
N GLY A 430 -25.67 7.72 -15.70
CA GLY A 430 -26.26 9.04 -15.90
C GLY A 430 -25.20 10.14 -15.85
N LEU A 431 -24.21 10.18 -16.76
CA LEU A 431 -23.33 11.34 -16.98
C LEU A 431 -22.77 11.37 -18.42
N PRO A 432 -22.40 12.56 -18.95
CA PRO A 432 -22.07 12.78 -20.35
C PRO A 432 -20.75 12.13 -20.77
N GLU A 433 -20.71 11.75 -22.04
CA GLU A 433 -19.53 11.32 -22.80
C GLU A 433 -18.42 12.39 -22.70
N ILE A 434 -17.38 12.13 -21.90
CA ILE A 434 -16.19 12.97 -21.87
C ILE A 434 -15.36 12.59 -23.09
N ALA A 435 -15.40 13.43 -24.13
CA ALA A 435 -14.53 13.30 -25.29
C ALA A 435 -13.06 13.35 -24.85
N PHE A 436 -12.36 12.23 -24.99
CA PHE A 436 -10.91 12.20 -24.86
C PHE A 436 -10.30 12.95 -26.05
N ALA A 437 -9.66 14.08 -25.77
CA ALA A 437 -8.83 14.76 -26.76
C ALA A 437 -7.57 13.92 -27.01
N GLU A 438 -7.50 13.23 -28.15
CA GLU A 438 -6.27 12.67 -28.68
C GLU A 438 -5.25 13.79 -28.88
N LYS A 439 -4.30 13.93 -27.94
CA LYS A 439 -3.12 14.75 -28.16
C LYS A 439 -2.17 14.01 -29.10
N ASN A 440 -2.37 14.19 -30.40
CA ASN A 440 -1.39 13.93 -31.44
C ASN A 440 -0.16 14.83 -31.22
N THR A 441 0.79 14.36 -30.44
CA THR A 441 2.13 14.94 -30.34
C THR A 441 3.08 14.07 -31.14
N THR A 442 3.79 14.67 -32.09
CA THR A 442 4.71 13.97 -32.98
C THR A 442 5.87 13.36 -32.17
N ALA A 443 6.17 12.08 -32.41
CA ALA A 443 7.16 11.29 -31.67
C ALA A 443 8.53 11.98 -31.38
N PRO A 444 9.10 12.82 -32.27
CA PRO A 444 10.37 13.50 -32.00
C PRO A 444 10.32 14.52 -30.85
N LYS A 445 9.16 15.19 -30.66
CA LYS A 445 8.99 16.17 -29.57
C LYS A 445 8.96 15.48 -28.21
N ARG A 446 8.26 14.34 -28.14
CA ARG A 446 8.07 13.59 -26.90
C ARG A 446 9.35 12.93 -26.37
N VAL A 447 10.20 12.43 -27.26
CA VAL A 447 11.54 11.93 -26.86
C VAL A 447 12.39 13.04 -26.24
N THR A 448 12.33 14.25 -26.82
CA THR A 448 13.10 15.39 -26.29
C THR A 448 12.64 15.78 -24.88
N GLU A 449 11.33 15.77 -24.62
CA GLU A 449 10.76 16.02 -23.29
C GLU A 449 11.21 14.96 -22.27
N LEU A 450 11.23 13.67 -22.65
CA LEU A 450 11.70 12.60 -21.79
C LEU A 450 13.19 12.72 -21.45
N LEU A 451 14.04 13.10 -22.41
CA LEU A 451 15.47 13.30 -22.17
C LEU A 451 15.73 14.48 -21.21
N LEU A 452 14.89 15.52 -21.21
CA LEU A 452 15.03 16.63 -20.27
C LEU A 452 14.84 16.21 -18.80
N LEU A 453 14.09 15.14 -18.53
CA LEU A 453 13.97 14.56 -17.18
C LEU A 453 15.32 14.03 -16.69
N CYS A 454 16.12 13.45 -17.58
CA CYS A 454 17.48 13.00 -17.29
C CYS A 454 18.45 14.19 -17.16
N ALA A 455 18.28 15.23 -17.99
CA ALA A 455 19.19 16.38 -18.02
C ALA A 455 19.29 17.13 -16.69
N GLY A 456 18.23 17.11 -15.88
CA GLY A 456 18.20 17.79 -14.57
C GLY A 456 19.31 17.35 -13.61
N CYS A 457 19.74 16.08 -13.67
CA CYS A 457 20.82 15.55 -12.81
C CYS A 457 22.18 15.53 -13.51
N HIS A 458 22.19 15.34 -14.82
CA HIS A 458 23.41 15.13 -15.60
C HIS A 458 24.06 16.42 -16.11
N THR A 459 23.40 17.57 -15.96
CA THR A 459 23.96 18.91 -16.26
C THR A 459 24.35 19.70 -15.02
N THR A 460 23.86 19.31 -13.84
CA THR A 460 24.04 20.00 -12.56
C THR A 460 25.15 19.41 -11.69
N GLY A 461 25.83 18.35 -12.16
CA GLY A 461 26.93 17.69 -11.45
C GLY A 461 26.50 16.66 -10.40
N VAL A 462 25.20 16.40 -10.27
CA VAL A 462 24.65 15.37 -9.37
C VAL A 462 24.95 13.96 -9.88
N ALA A 463 24.97 13.78 -11.20
CA ALA A 463 25.29 12.53 -11.87
C ALA A 463 26.45 12.72 -12.87
N PRO A 464 27.11 11.65 -13.35
CA PRO A 464 28.16 11.76 -14.36
C PRO A 464 27.70 12.58 -15.57
N PRO A 465 28.54 13.46 -16.13
CA PRO A 465 28.09 14.42 -17.13
C PRO A 465 27.70 13.72 -18.45
N ILE A 466 26.39 13.63 -18.70
CA ILE A 466 25.78 13.08 -19.92
C ILE A 466 24.87 14.17 -20.52
N PRO A 467 25.02 14.53 -21.81
CA PRO A 467 24.38 15.69 -22.40
C PRO A 467 22.92 15.41 -22.81
N PHE A 468 22.07 14.99 -21.87
CA PHE A 468 20.65 14.69 -22.14
C PHE A 468 19.83 15.91 -22.63
N ASN A 469 20.30 17.13 -22.35
CA ASN A 469 19.73 18.37 -22.89
C ASN A 469 20.10 18.65 -24.36
N ASN A 470 21.01 17.85 -24.96
CA ASN A 470 21.44 18.01 -26.34
C ASN A 470 21.40 16.64 -27.06
N PRO A 471 20.24 16.26 -27.64
CA PRO A 471 20.06 14.95 -28.28
C PRO A 471 21.07 14.65 -29.39
N ALA A 472 21.52 15.66 -30.15
CA ALA A 472 22.50 15.49 -31.20
C ALA A 472 23.88 15.12 -30.63
N LEU A 473 24.33 15.82 -29.59
CA LEU A 473 25.57 15.51 -28.89
C LEU A 473 25.48 14.18 -28.12
N LEU A 474 24.31 13.87 -27.56
CA LEU A 474 24.07 12.60 -26.87
C LEU A 474 24.24 11.42 -27.83
N ARG A 475 23.64 11.46 -29.03
CA ARG A 475 23.79 10.39 -30.04
C ARG A 475 25.25 10.11 -30.40
N GLN A 476 26.09 11.14 -30.47
CA GLN A 476 27.52 10.97 -30.71
C GLN A 476 28.21 10.23 -29.55
N LYS A 477 27.77 10.44 -28.31
CA LYS A 477 28.35 9.82 -27.12
C LYS A 477 27.82 8.42 -26.83
N LEU A 478 26.61 8.07 -27.27
CA LEU A 478 25.99 6.77 -26.98
C LEU A 478 26.83 5.57 -27.41
N LYS A 479 27.61 5.73 -28.48
CA LYS A 479 28.47 4.67 -29.06
C LYS A 479 29.86 4.60 -28.43
N LEU A 480 30.20 5.52 -27.53
CA LEU A 480 31.49 5.53 -26.86
C LEU A 480 31.55 4.45 -25.78
N PRO A 481 32.71 3.80 -25.58
CA PRO A 481 32.93 2.90 -24.46
C PRO A 481 32.64 3.59 -23.12
N TYR A 482 31.86 2.94 -22.26
CA TYR A 482 31.47 3.47 -20.97
C TYR A 482 31.41 2.34 -19.93
N ALA A 483 32.41 2.32 -19.05
CA ALA A 483 32.56 1.34 -17.97
C ALA A 483 32.57 -0.13 -18.44
N ALA A 484 32.34 -1.07 -17.52
CA ALA A 484 32.47 -2.50 -17.75
C ALA A 484 31.35 -3.14 -18.61
N LYS A 485 30.30 -2.38 -18.97
CA LYS A 485 29.09 -2.90 -19.62
C LYS A 485 28.97 -2.58 -21.11
N GLY A 486 30.05 -2.13 -21.73
CA GLY A 486 30.08 -1.84 -23.17
C GLY A 486 30.01 -0.34 -23.45
N THR A 487 28.97 0.09 -24.14
CA THR A 487 28.80 1.49 -24.57
C THR A 487 28.00 2.31 -23.55
N LEU A 488 28.00 3.63 -23.70
CA LEU A 488 27.15 4.51 -22.90
C LEU A 488 25.66 4.18 -23.07
N ALA A 489 25.23 3.78 -24.27
CA ALA A 489 23.87 3.32 -24.50
C ALA A 489 23.53 2.09 -23.64
N ASP A 490 24.43 1.12 -23.55
CA ASP A 490 24.21 -0.12 -22.78
C ASP A 490 24.05 0.17 -21.29
N GLU A 491 24.86 1.07 -20.73
CA GLU A 491 24.73 1.49 -19.35
C GLU A 491 23.42 2.24 -19.10
N ILE A 492 23.01 3.16 -19.98
CA ILE A 492 21.75 3.91 -19.85
C ILE A 492 20.55 2.94 -19.91
N LEU A 493 20.53 2.02 -20.87
CA LEU A 493 19.47 1.02 -21.01
C LEU A 493 19.41 0.09 -19.80
N PHE A 494 20.56 -0.34 -19.27
CA PHE A 494 20.61 -1.08 -18.02
C PHE A 494 19.98 -0.29 -16.87
N ARG A 495 20.38 0.98 -16.70
CA ARG A 495 19.89 1.87 -15.63
C ARG A 495 18.40 2.17 -15.71
N LEU A 496 17.81 2.16 -16.89
CA LEU A 496 16.36 2.34 -17.07
C LEU A 496 15.57 1.07 -16.73
N SER A 497 16.19 -0.09 -16.92
CA SER A 497 15.57 -1.39 -16.69
C SER A 497 15.39 -1.72 -15.20
N GLU A 498 14.38 -2.54 -14.90
CA GLU A 498 14.15 -3.06 -13.54
C GLU A 498 15.34 -3.87 -13.00
N ARG A 499 16.16 -4.46 -13.90
CA ARG A 499 17.37 -5.23 -13.54
C ARG A 499 18.42 -4.40 -12.82
N ALA A 500 18.37 -3.08 -12.94
CA ALA A 500 19.25 -2.22 -12.19
C ALA A 500 18.94 -2.21 -10.68
N GLY A 501 17.73 -2.58 -10.26
CA GLY A 501 17.36 -2.58 -8.84
C GLY A 501 17.67 -1.24 -8.18
N ALA A 502 18.47 -1.26 -7.10
CA ALA A 502 18.94 -0.06 -6.41
C ALA A 502 19.80 0.89 -7.28
N HIS A 503 20.30 0.43 -8.41
CA HIS A 503 21.10 1.21 -9.35
C HIS A 503 20.26 1.88 -10.44
N ARG A 504 18.93 1.68 -10.45
CA ARG A 504 18.02 2.25 -11.46
C ARG A 504 18.06 3.77 -11.45
N MET A 505 18.07 4.39 -12.63
CA MET A 505 18.08 5.83 -12.78
C MET A 505 17.02 6.31 -13.79
N PRO A 506 16.22 7.33 -13.44
CA PRO A 506 16.11 7.93 -12.10
C PRO A 506 15.46 6.97 -11.09
N PRO A 507 15.85 7.02 -9.79
CA PRO A 507 15.17 6.25 -8.76
C PRO A 507 13.72 6.74 -8.66
N ASN A 508 12.76 5.81 -8.77
CA ASN A 508 11.31 6.07 -8.75
C ASN A 508 10.71 6.73 -10.00
N MET A 509 11.45 6.77 -11.12
CA MET A 509 10.83 7.12 -12.40
C MET A 509 10.01 5.93 -12.93
N THR A 510 8.72 6.16 -13.14
CA THR A 510 7.85 5.20 -13.84
C THR A 510 7.55 5.76 -15.22
N LEU A 511 8.23 5.22 -16.23
CA LEU A 511 7.91 5.49 -17.63
C LEU A 511 6.71 4.62 -18.04
N SER A 512 5.82 5.14 -18.89
CA SER A 512 4.86 4.26 -19.56
C SER A 512 5.58 3.30 -20.51
N THR A 513 4.94 2.19 -20.90
CA THR A 513 5.51 1.26 -21.89
C THR A 513 5.91 1.98 -23.16
N ASP A 514 5.08 2.90 -23.66
CA ASP A 514 5.38 3.69 -24.86
C ASP A 514 6.56 4.63 -24.68
N GLU A 515 6.68 5.28 -23.52
CA GLU A 515 7.79 6.19 -23.19
C GLU A 515 9.10 5.44 -23.05
N GLN A 516 9.06 4.25 -22.44
CA GLN A 516 10.20 3.36 -22.37
C GLN A 516 10.62 2.91 -23.76
N VAL A 517 9.71 2.44 -24.61
CA VAL A 517 10.00 2.04 -25.99
C VAL A 517 10.59 3.21 -26.79
N MET A 518 10.04 4.41 -26.65
CA MET A 518 10.55 5.62 -27.32
C MET A 518 11.99 5.95 -26.92
N LEU A 519 12.31 5.89 -25.61
CA LEU A 519 13.66 6.11 -25.12
C LEU A 519 14.61 5.00 -25.57
N GLU A 520 14.19 3.74 -25.48
CA GLU A 520 15.00 2.61 -25.93
C GLU A 520 15.32 2.69 -27.42
N GLN A 521 14.35 3.06 -28.25
CA GLN A 521 14.57 3.29 -29.68
C GLN A 521 15.55 4.44 -29.93
N PHE A 522 15.43 5.55 -29.19
CA PHE A 522 16.36 6.67 -29.31
C PHE A 522 17.79 6.27 -28.93
N PHE A 523 17.97 5.50 -27.85
CA PHE A 523 19.31 5.11 -27.39
C PHE A 523 19.99 4.04 -28.25
N ARG A 524 19.22 3.31 -29.06
CA ARG A 524 19.72 2.26 -29.97
C ARG A 524 20.09 2.77 -31.37
N GLN A 525 19.74 4.02 -31.72
CA GLN A 525 20.11 4.68 -32.99
C GLN A 525 21.51 5.31 -32.90
#